data_AF-X1IM11-F1
#
_entry.id   AF-X1IM11-F1
#
_cell.length_a   1.000
_cell.length_b   1.000
_cell.length_c   1.000
_cell.angle_alpha   90.00
_cell.angle_beta   90.00
_cell.angle_gamma   90.00
#
_symmetry.space_group_name_H-M   'P 1'
#
loop_
_entity.id
_entity.type
_entity.pdbx_description
1 polymer ?
#
loop_
_entity_poly.entity_id
_entity_poly.type
_entity_poly.pdbx_seq_one_letter_code
_entity_poly.pdbx_strand_id
1 'polypeptide(L)'
;FENDDSYIYIGNSGNFTDIGIALSTTGSQDATLEYYYCANDGTWKVLGGIVDTTGGFTISGTIHFPNPSDRGTCYTEYDGTNFTDTTNYTYIAIKRTRNFIVTTPIENLISISGATTLFTLEEDMIQFNCVASAPYVCGGAYKGAIYCDSATTELLWCDGATWQPFAETGDVTNHNALSGLQGGDAANRYHLLNTEYNELTAWLDNVVLLTGGNLTTDGWFNGLFNWSTSSSFLTWTGSLLTFDSDLLNATIYLLEDNSTYNATYLMNETG
;
A
#
# COMPACT_ATOMS: atom_id res chain seq x y z
N PHE A 1 13.73 -24.33 4.98
CA PHE A 1 14.67 -25.48 4.87
C PHE A 1 16.11 -25.00 4.88
N GLU A 2 16.92 -25.40 5.87
CA GLU A 2 18.32 -24.95 5.99
C GLU A 2 19.32 -25.89 5.30
N ASN A 3 19.08 -27.20 5.33
CA ASN A 3 19.98 -28.22 4.79
C ASN A 3 19.29 -29.18 3.82
N ASP A 4 20.06 -29.96 3.07
CA ASP A 4 19.57 -31.11 2.32
C ASP A 4 18.87 -32.10 3.25
N ASP A 5 17.83 -32.78 2.75
CA ASP A 5 17.01 -33.73 3.52
C ASP A 5 16.34 -33.16 4.80
N SER A 6 16.20 -31.84 4.91
CA SER A 6 15.52 -31.21 6.05
C SER A 6 14.03 -31.53 6.09
N TYR A 7 13.48 -31.59 7.31
CA TYR A 7 12.07 -31.78 7.58
C TYR A 7 11.42 -30.49 8.09
N ILE A 8 10.13 -30.34 7.80
CA ILE A 8 9.22 -29.42 8.48
C ILE A 8 8.19 -30.28 9.20
N TYR A 9 8.04 -30.09 10.51
CA TYR A 9 7.03 -30.79 11.32
C TYR A 9 5.89 -29.84 11.65
N ILE A 10 4.67 -30.23 11.28
CA ILE A 10 3.45 -29.42 11.49
C ILE A 10 2.52 -30.23 12.39
N GLY A 11 2.29 -29.72 13.61
CA GLY A 11 1.56 -30.43 14.66
C GLY A 11 0.28 -29.71 15.09
N ASN A 12 -0.75 -30.49 15.44
CA ASN A 12 -1.96 -29.98 16.08
C ASN A 12 -2.53 -30.97 17.11
N SER A 13 -3.24 -30.44 18.10
CA SER A 13 -3.93 -31.20 19.15
C SER A 13 -5.07 -32.09 18.62
N GLY A 14 -5.57 -31.81 17.41
CA GLY A 14 -6.53 -32.64 16.69
C GLY A 14 -6.08 -32.92 15.25
N ASN A 15 -6.68 -33.94 14.64
CA ASN A 15 -6.44 -34.28 13.24
C ASN A 15 -6.77 -33.12 12.31
N PHE A 16 -6.04 -33.05 11.19
CA PHE A 16 -6.23 -32.08 10.12
C PHE A 16 -5.87 -32.70 8.77
N THR A 17 -6.45 -32.20 7.68
CA THR A 17 -6.29 -32.73 6.32
C THR A 17 -5.70 -31.73 5.34
N ASP A 18 -5.46 -30.50 5.80
CA ASP A 18 -5.13 -29.39 4.93
C ASP A 18 -4.11 -28.47 5.60
N ILE A 19 -3.06 -28.15 4.84
CA ILE A 19 -2.00 -27.23 5.24
C ILE A 19 -1.93 -26.10 4.21
N GLY A 20 -2.11 -24.86 4.65
CA GLY A 20 -1.84 -23.69 3.83
C GLY A 20 -0.39 -23.23 4.01
N ILE A 21 0.27 -22.91 2.90
CA ILE A 21 1.66 -22.45 2.87
C ILE A 21 1.72 -21.12 2.13
N ALA A 22 2.12 -20.06 2.84
CA ALA A 22 2.53 -18.81 2.21
C ALA A 22 4.04 -18.65 2.35
N LEU A 23 4.71 -18.38 1.23
CA LEU A 23 6.16 -18.21 1.17
C LEU A 23 6.51 -16.72 1.09
N SER A 24 7.48 -16.29 1.89
CA SER A 24 8.11 -14.96 1.75
C SER A 24 9.16 -14.98 0.65
N THR A 25 9.81 -16.13 0.45
CA THR A 25 10.70 -16.41 -0.68
C THR A 25 10.31 -17.74 -1.30
N THR A 26 9.99 -17.74 -2.59
CA THR A 26 9.70 -18.97 -3.34
C THR A 26 10.97 -19.76 -3.64
N GLY A 27 10.86 -21.09 -3.65
CA GLY A 27 11.95 -21.95 -4.08
C GLY A 27 12.29 -21.75 -5.56
N SER A 28 13.58 -21.70 -5.89
CA SER A 28 14.03 -21.59 -7.29
C SER A 28 13.67 -22.81 -8.16
N GLN A 29 13.35 -23.94 -7.52
CA GLN A 29 13.06 -25.23 -8.15
C GLN A 29 12.12 -26.04 -7.23
N ASP A 30 11.40 -26.98 -7.82
CA ASP A 30 10.58 -27.95 -7.11
C ASP A 30 11.42 -28.75 -6.09
N ALA A 31 11.08 -28.64 -4.81
CA ALA A 31 11.79 -29.28 -3.71
C ALA A 31 11.64 -30.82 -3.63
N THR A 32 10.82 -31.41 -4.50
CA THR A 32 10.48 -32.84 -4.56
C THR A 32 10.12 -33.37 -3.17
N LEU A 33 8.98 -32.92 -2.67
CA LEU A 33 8.58 -33.16 -1.29
C LEU A 33 8.11 -34.61 -1.06
N GLU A 34 8.51 -35.18 0.07
CA GLU A 34 7.94 -36.41 0.62
C GLU A 34 7.17 -36.09 1.90
N TYR A 35 6.11 -36.85 2.15
CA TYR A 35 5.15 -36.57 3.21
C TYR A 35 5.02 -37.78 4.13
N TYR A 36 5.06 -37.53 5.42
CA TYR A 36 4.97 -38.57 6.45
C TYR A 36 3.98 -38.16 7.53
N TYR A 37 3.37 -39.14 8.20
CA TYR A 37 2.54 -38.93 9.38
C TYR A 37 2.99 -39.86 10.50
N CYS A 38 2.68 -39.47 11.73
CA CYS A 38 2.91 -40.30 12.89
C CYS A 38 1.72 -41.23 13.14
N ALA A 39 1.95 -42.53 13.10
CA ALA A 39 0.92 -43.54 13.32
C ALA A 39 0.67 -43.81 14.82
N ASN A 40 -0.42 -44.49 15.14
CA ASN A 40 -0.84 -44.83 16.50
C ASN A 40 0.12 -45.76 17.25
N ASP A 41 1.03 -46.42 16.53
CA ASP A 41 2.13 -47.23 17.05
C ASP A 41 3.40 -46.40 17.35
N GLY A 42 3.36 -45.08 17.13
CA GLY A 42 4.47 -44.17 17.34
C GLY A 42 5.51 -44.17 16.20
N THR A 43 5.24 -44.86 15.09
CA THR A 43 6.14 -44.90 13.94
C THR A 43 5.75 -43.90 12.85
N TRP A 44 6.75 -43.37 12.14
CA TRP A 44 6.51 -42.52 10.98
C TRP A 44 6.22 -43.37 9.74
N LYS A 45 5.12 -43.06 9.06
CA LYS A 45 4.67 -43.76 7.85
C LYS A 45 4.48 -42.78 6.70
N VAL A 46 4.67 -43.25 5.47
CA VAL A 46 4.47 -42.46 4.25
C VAL A 46 3.00 -42.04 4.15
N LEU A 47 2.75 -40.75 3.92
CA LEU A 47 1.43 -40.18 3.71
C LEU A 47 1.09 -40.21 2.21
N GLY A 48 0.06 -40.98 1.86
CA GLY A 48 -0.43 -41.11 0.48
C GLY A 48 -1.59 -40.15 0.17
N GLY A 49 -1.94 -40.04 -1.12
CA GLY A 49 -3.10 -39.27 -1.57
C GLY A 49 -2.92 -37.75 -1.48
N ILE A 50 -1.68 -37.26 -1.56
CA ILE A 50 -1.36 -35.84 -1.48
C ILE A 50 -1.83 -35.11 -2.74
N VAL A 51 -2.49 -33.96 -2.53
CA VAL A 51 -2.73 -32.94 -3.55
C VAL A 51 -1.96 -31.68 -3.12
N ASP A 52 -0.86 -31.41 -3.80
CA ASP A 52 0.04 -30.29 -3.52
C ASP A 52 -0.08 -29.23 -4.63
N THR A 53 -0.53 -28.02 -4.28
CA THR A 53 -0.62 -26.88 -5.20
C THR A 53 0.54 -25.90 -5.06
N THR A 54 1.51 -26.16 -4.18
CA THR A 54 2.70 -25.33 -3.99
C THR A 54 3.77 -25.55 -5.06
N GLY A 55 3.64 -26.60 -5.88
CA GLY A 55 4.64 -27.00 -6.86
C GLY A 55 5.99 -27.30 -6.21
N GLY A 56 5.99 -28.00 -5.07
CA GLY A 56 7.18 -28.26 -4.28
C GLY A 56 7.80 -26.98 -3.71
N PHE A 57 6.94 -26.08 -3.21
CA PHE A 57 7.30 -24.75 -2.70
C PHE A 57 7.94 -23.79 -3.73
N THR A 58 7.63 -23.95 -5.02
CA THR A 58 7.95 -22.93 -6.04
C THR A 58 6.94 -21.78 -6.06
N ILE A 59 5.76 -22.00 -5.47
CA ILE A 59 4.72 -20.98 -5.23
C ILE A 59 4.04 -21.24 -3.88
N SER A 60 3.38 -20.20 -3.34
CA SER A 60 2.44 -20.36 -2.21
C SER A 60 1.24 -21.21 -2.64
N GLY A 61 0.66 -21.98 -1.71
CA GLY A 61 -0.41 -22.90 -2.04
C GLY A 61 -0.91 -23.73 -0.85
N THR A 62 -1.58 -24.83 -1.15
CA THR A 62 -2.16 -25.78 -0.19
C THR A 62 -1.59 -27.16 -0.41
N ILE A 63 -1.43 -27.90 0.67
CA ILE A 63 -1.22 -29.35 0.66
C ILE A 63 -2.44 -29.99 1.32
N HIS A 64 -3.21 -30.73 0.54
CA HIS A 64 -4.37 -31.50 0.99
C HIS A 64 -4.04 -33.00 1.00
N PHE A 65 -4.59 -33.73 1.97
CA PHE A 65 -4.41 -35.16 2.09
C PHE A 65 -5.56 -35.84 2.85
N PRO A 66 -5.88 -37.11 2.55
CA PRO A 66 -6.84 -37.87 3.34
C PRO A 66 -6.28 -38.13 4.74
N ASN A 67 -7.14 -38.07 5.77
CA ASN A 67 -6.71 -38.44 7.11
C ASN A 67 -6.50 -39.97 7.22
N PRO A 68 -5.27 -40.46 7.51
CA PRO A 68 -5.03 -41.89 7.68
C PRO A 68 -5.84 -42.47 8.85
N SER A 69 -6.32 -43.70 8.69
CA SER A 69 -7.17 -44.36 9.71
C SER A 69 -6.40 -44.74 10.97
N ASP A 70 -5.10 -44.98 10.86
CA ASP A 70 -4.20 -45.31 11.96
C ASP A 70 -3.36 -44.11 12.42
N ARG A 71 -3.74 -42.88 12.04
CA ARG A 71 -3.04 -41.68 12.50
C ARG A 71 -3.11 -41.58 14.02
N GLY A 72 -1.94 -41.40 14.63
CA GLY A 72 -1.76 -41.29 16.06
C GLY A 72 -1.22 -39.93 16.47
N THR A 73 -0.72 -39.89 17.70
CA THR A 73 0.02 -38.76 18.25
C THR A 73 1.42 -39.21 18.65
N CYS A 74 2.40 -38.33 18.50
CA CYS A 74 3.74 -38.56 19.02
C CYS A 74 4.41 -37.25 19.43
N TYR A 75 5.60 -37.37 20.01
CA TYR A 75 6.47 -36.27 20.40
C TYR A 75 7.91 -36.44 19.88
N THR A 76 8.11 -37.35 18.92
CA THR A 76 9.42 -37.68 18.36
C THR A 76 9.51 -37.26 16.90
N GLU A 77 10.67 -36.77 16.50
CA GLU A 77 11.09 -36.53 15.12
C GLU A 77 11.19 -37.85 14.33
N TYR A 78 11.38 -37.73 13.01
CA TYR A 78 11.50 -38.86 12.09
C TYR A 78 12.68 -39.78 12.44
N ASP A 79 13.76 -39.23 13.00
CA ASP A 79 14.96 -39.98 13.41
C ASP A 79 14.85 -40.59 14.82
N GLY A 80 13.71 -40.39 15.50
CA GLY A 80 13.45 -40.89 16.84
C GLY A 80 13.95 -39.99 17.98
N THR A 81 14.55 -38.83 17.67
CA THR A 81 14.83 -37.81 18.70
C THR A 81 13.54 -37.19 19.20
N ASN A 82 13.49 -36.74 20.46
CA ASN A 82 12.32 -36.06 20.99
C ASN A 82 12.31 -34.60 20.54
N PHE A 83 11.13 -34.07 20.21
CA PHE A 83 10.93 -32.63 20.12
C PHE A 83 11.21 -31.94 21.48
N THR A 84 11.56 -30.67 21.44
CA THR A 84 11.68 -29.83 22.65
C THR A 84 10.38 -29.80 23.45
N ASP A 85 9.24 -29.66 22.77
CA ASP A 85 7.92 -29.87 23.36
C ASP A 85 7.58 -31.36 23.28
N THR A 86 7.44 -31.99 24.44
CA THR A 86 7.14 -33.43 24.54
C THR A 86 5.65 -33.72 24.62
N THR A 87 4.80 -32.71 24.40
CA THR A 87 3.35 -32.88 24.29
C THR A 87 3.02 -33.70 23.06
N ASN A 88 2.12 -34.67 23.21
CA ASN A 88 1.65 -35.50 22.11
C ASN A 88 0.72 -34.71 21.19
N TYR A 89 1.11 -34.58 19.92
CA TYR A 89 0.28 -34.00 18.87
C TYR A 89 0.16 -34.92 17.66
N THR A 90 -0.86 -34.66 16.85
CA THR A 90 -0.95 -35.26 15.51
C THR A 90 -0.04 -34.47 14.59
N TYR A 91 0.95 -35.13 13.97
CA TYR A 91 1.95 -34.47 13.14
C TYR A 91 1.88 -34.91 11.68
N ILE A 92 2.20 -33.98 10.78
CA ILE A 92 2.70 -34.25 9.42
C ILE A 92 4.15 -33.79 9.35
N ALA A 93 5.02 -34.62 8.78
CA ALA A 93 6.38 -34.23 8.43
C ALA A 93 6.50 -34.09 6.92
N ILE A 94 7.06 -32.97 6.47
CA ILE A 94 7.34 -32.68 5.06
C ILE A 94 8.84 -32.69 4.89
N LYS A 95 9.35 -33.64 4.12
CA LYS A 95 10.76 -33.80 3.81
C LYS A 95 11.06 -33.21 2.45
N ARG A 96 12.09 -32.37 2.36
CA ARG A 96 12.69 -32.01 1.07
C ARG A 96 13.62 -33.13 0.60
N THR A 97 13.49 -33.59 -0.64
CA THR A 97 14.44 -34.57 -1.21
C THR A 97 15.35 -33.99 -2.29
N ARG A 98 15.00 -32.83 -2.87
CA ARG A 98 15.90 -32.17 -3.81
C ARG A 98 17.06 -31.52 -3.06
N ASN A 99 18.26 -31.90 -3.48
CA ASN A 99 19.49 -31.28 -3.02
C ASN A 99 19.88 -30.08 -3.88
N PHE A 100 20.65 -29.16 -3.31
CA PHE A 100 21.22 -27.99 -4.02
C PHE A 100 20.18 -27.06 -4.66
N ILE A 101 19.06 -26.80 -3.98
CA ILE A 101 18.14 -25.74 -4.40
C ILE A 101 18.84 -24.39 -4.23
N VAL A 102 18.99 -23.63 -5.32
CA VAL A 102 19.76 -22.36 -5.34
C VAL A 102 19.16 -21.32 -4.41
N THR A 103 17.84 -21.10 -4.52
CA THR A 103 17.06 -20.28 -3.59
C THR A 103 16.14 -21.20 -2.83
N THR A 104 16.43 -21.42 -1.54
CA THR A 104 15.58 -22.23 -0.67
C THR A 104 14.28 -21.48 -0.38
N PRO A 105 13.13 -22.18 -0.36
CA PRO A 105 11.88 -21.56 0.03
C PRO A 105 11.96 -21.16 1.51
N ILE A 106 11.45 -19.95 1.80
CA ILE A 106 11.30 -19.41 3.15
C ILE A 106 9.82 -19.22 3.38
N GLU A 107 9.28 -19.90 4.38
CA GLU A 107 7.91 -19.73 4.82
C GLU A 107 7.70 -18.33 5.42
N ASN A 108 6.54 -17.75 5.13
CA ASN A 108 6.01 -16.60 5.85
C ASN A 108 4.97 -17.07 6.87
N LEU A 109 4.11 -18.01 6.44
CA LEU A 109 2.99 -18.51 7.22
C LEU A 109 2.70 -19.97 6.88
N ILE A 110 2.38 -20.74 7.92
CA ILE A 110 1.82 -22.08 7.82
C ILE A 110 0.47 -22.10 8.55
N SER A 111 -0.59 -22.56 7.88
CA SER A 111 -1.94 -22.65 8.46
C SER A 111 -2.46 -24.10 8.45
N ILE A 112 -3.17 -24.49 9.51
CA ILE A 112 -3.83 -25.80 9.63
C ILE A 112 -5.34 -25.55 9.47
N SER A 113 -5.83 -25.73 8.24
CA SER A 113 -7.26 -25.59 7.81
C SER A 113 -7.40 -25.45 6.29
N GLY A 114 -6.29 -25.43 5.52
CA GLY A 114 -6.34 -25.28 4.06
C GLY A 114 -6.68 -23.89 3.55
N ALA A 115 -6.98 -22.95 4.44
CA ALA A 115 -7.13 -21.55 4.07
C ALA A 115 -5.74 -20.97 3.75
N THR A 116 -5.46 -20.80 2.45
CA THR A 116 -4.35 -19.98 1.93
C THR A 116 -4.60 -18.50 2.07
N THR A 117 -5.85 -18.10 2.23
CA THR A 117 -6.24 -16.71 2.30
C THR A 117 -6.16 -16.21 3.74
N LEU A 118 -4.93 -15.92 4.18
CA LEU A 118 -4.76 -14.78 5.07
C LEU A 118 -4.62 -13.55 4.17
N PHE A 119 -5.58 -12.65 4.28
CA PHE A 119 -5.64 -11.39 3.56
C PHE A 119 -4.55 -10.48 4.17
N THR A 120 -3.30 -10.63 3.76
CA THR A 120 -2.25 -9.66 4.08
C THR A 120 -2.52 -8.41 3.27
N LEU A 121 -3.17 -7.43 3.90
CA LEU A 121 -3.36 -6.08 3.38
C LEU A 121 -2.03 -5.33 3.46
N GLU A 122 -1.04 -5.69 2.64
CA GLU A 122 0.15 -4.84 2.52
C GLU A 122 -0.14 -3.64 1.60
N GLU A 123 -0.93 -3.81 0.53
CA GLU A 123 -1.27 -2.72 -0.40
C GLU A 123 -2.72 -2.74 -0.96
N ASP A 124 -3.53 -3.75 -0.64
CA ASP A 124 -4.89 -3.88 -1.17
C ASP A 124 -5.95 -3.27 -0.24
N MET A 125 -7.07 -2.82 -0.80
CA MET A 125 -8.23 -2.37 -0.03
C MET A 125 -9.22 -3.53 0.20
N ILE A 126 -9.69 -3.74 1.43
CA ILE A 126 -10.88 -4.58 1.68
C ILE A 126 -12.12 -3.71 1.56
N GLN A 127 -12.97 -4.04 0.59
CA GLN A 127 -14.34 -3.55 0.58
C GLN A 127 -15.24 -4.51 1.34
N PHE A 128 -15.72 -4.08 2.51
CA PHE A 128 -16.81 -4.76 3.21
C PHE A 128 -18.14 -4.35 2.58
N ASN A 129 -18.82 -5.28 1.93
CA ASN A 129 -20.18 -5.06 1.44
C ASN A 129 -21.16 -5.29 2.59
N CYS A 130 -21.64 -4.22 3.23
CA CYS A 130 -22.63 -4.33 4.29
C CYS A 130 -23.89 -5.04 3.79
N VAL A 131 -24.35 -6.04 4.54
CA VAL A 131 -25.60 -6.75 4.25
C VAL A 131 -26.72 -6.25 5.16
N ALA A 132 -27.93 -6.12 4.61
CA ALA A 132 -29.09 -5.52 5.30
C ALA A 132 -29.71 -6.38 6.42
N SER A 133 -29.09 -7.50 6.76
CA SER A 133 -29.52 -8.32 7.89
C SER A 133 -29.11 -7.68 9.22
N ALA A 134 -30.03 -7.70 10.19
CA ALA A 134 -29.71 -7.34 11.56
C ALA A 134 -28.59 -8.24 12.09
N PRO A 135 -27.63 -7.68 12.86
CA PRO A 135 -26.54 -8.48 13.41
C PRO A 135 -27.06 -9.42 14.50
N TYR A 136 -26.27 -10.43 14.82
CA TYR A 136 -26.45 -11.13 16.09
C TYR A 136 -26.31 -10.16 17.27
N VAL A 137 -26.99 -10.45 18.37
CA VAL A 137 -26.85 -9.67 19.61
C VAL A 137 -25.40 -9.79 20.07
N CYS A 138 -24.70 -8.66 20.18
CA CYS A 138 -23.34 -8.66 20.72
C CYS A 138 -23.35 -9.21 22.15
N GLY A 139 -22.40 -10.09 22.45
CA GLY A 139 -22.27 -10.76 23.73
C GLY A 139 -20.92 -11.44 23.84
N GLY A 140 -20.64 -12.10 24.96
CA GLY A 140 -19.34 -12.74 25.20
C GLY A 140 -18.92 -13.76 24.12
N ALA A 141 -19.89 -14.44 23.49
CA ALA A 141 -19.64 -15.38 22.40
C ALA A 141 -19.16 -14.71 21.09
N TYR A 142 -19.40 -13.41 20.94
CA TYR A 142 -19.09 -12.63 19.74
C TYR A 142 -18.08 -11.51 20.00
N LYS A 143 -17.44 -11.47 21.17
CA LYS A 143 -16.44 -10.42 21.49
C LYS A 143 -15.32 -10.42 20.44
N GLY A 144 -15.08 -9.26 19.83
CA GLY A 144 -14.10 -9.07 18.76
C GLY A 144 -14.63 -9.34 17.34
N ALA A 145 -15.86 -9.81 17.18
CA ALA A 145 -16.48 -9.91 15.87
C ALA A 145 -16.64 -8.53 15.23
N ILE A 146 -16.62 -8.48 13.90
CA ILE A 146 -16.82 -7.28 13.09
C ILE A 146 -18.16 -7.39 12.36
N TYR A 147 -18.93 -6.31 12.33
CA TYR A 147 -20.20 -6.17 11.63
C TYR A 147 -20.21 -4.89 10.79
N CYS A 148 -20.83 -4.92 9.63
CA CYS A 148 -20.97 -3.78 8.73
C CYS A 148 -22.45 -3.39 8.71
N ASP A 149 -22.80 -2.27 9.34
CA ASP A 149 -24.18 -1.79 9.39
C ASP A 149 -24.54 -1.15 8.06
N SER A 150 -25.44 -1.79 7.31
CA SER A 150 -25.88 -1.27 6.01
C SER A 150 -26.66 0.05 6.08
N ALA A 151 -27.25 0.39 7.23
CA ALA A 151 -28.03 1.60 7.40
C ALA A 151 -27.16 2.82 7.66
N THR A 152 -26.11 2.67 8.48
CA THR A 152 -25.16 3.75 8.77
C THR A 152 -23.93 3.70 7.87
N THR A 153 -23.73 2.61 7.12
CA THR A 153 -22.51 2.32 6.35
C THR A 153 -21.23 2.31 7.20
N GLU A 154 -21.37 1.98 8.48
CA GLU A 154 -20.26 1.95 9.43
C GLU A 154 -19.80 0.52 9.71
N LEU A 155 -18.49 0.38 9.91
CA LEU A 155 -17.91 -0.83 10.49
C LEU A 155 -18.02 -0.74 12.02
N LEU A 156 -18.50 -1.81 12.63
CA LEU A 156 -18.71 -1.96 14.07
C LEU A 156 -17.95 -3.19 14.57
N TRP A 157 -17.52 -3.18 15.83
CA TRP A 157 -16.94 -4.34 16.51
C TRP A 157 -17.67 -4.64 17.82
N CYS A 158 -17.74 -5.91 18.22
CA CYS A 158 -18.42 -6.30 19.45
C CYS A 158 -17.48 -6.26 20.66
N ASP A 159 -17.77 -5.41 21.65
CA ASP A 159 -16.97 -5.28 22.88
C ASP A 159 -17.23 -6.40 23.92
N GLY A 160 -18.21 -7.25 23.63
CA GLY A 160 -18.71 -8.31 24.51
C GLY A 160 -20.08 -8.01 25.15
N ALA A 161 -20.62 -6.81 24.94
CA ALA A 161 -21.96 -6.40 25.38
C ALA A 161 -22.74 -5.62 24.31
N THR A 162 -22.05 -4.79 23.52
CA THR A 162 -22.65 -3.90 22.51
C THR A 162 -21.77 -3.80 21.27
N TRP A 163 -22.42 -3.53 20.13
CA TRP A 163 -21.71 -3.18 18.90
C TRP A 163 -21.21 -1.74 19.02
N GLN A 164 -19.90 -1.56 18.93
CA GLN A 164 -19.21 -0.28 19.05
C GLN A 164 -18.70 0.15 17.68
N PRO A 165 -18.83 1.42 17.29
CA PRO A 165 -18.15 1.90 16.09
C PRO A 165 -16.65 1.79 16.27
N PHE A 166 -15.93 1.56 15.16
CA PHE A 166 -14.52 1.90 15.14
C PHE A 166 -14.44 3.41 15.28
N ALA A 167 -14.18 3.88 16.51
CA ALA A 167 -13.90 5.28 16.72
C ALA A 167 -12.67 5.62 15.88
N GLU A 168 -12.83 6.49 14.89
CA GLU A 168 -11.69 7.24 14.39
C GLU A 168 -11.16 8.01 15.60
N THR A 169 -10.11 7.47 16.24
CA THR A 169 -9.35 8.23 17.23
C THR A 169 -8.58 9.30 16.45
N GLY A 170 -9.31 10.29 15.94
CA GLY A 170 -8.84 11.44 15.18
C GLY A 170 -7.56 11.20 14.38
N ASP A 171 -7.66 10.53 13.23
CA ASP A 171 -6.54 10.47 12.29
C ASP A 171 -6.46 11.75 11.44
N VAL A 172 -6.39 12.87 12.13
CA VAL A 172 -5.55 14.01 11.81
C VAL A 172 -5.27 14.62 13.17
N THR A 173 -4.11 14.32 13.78
CA THR A 173 -3.55 15.38 14.62
C THR A 173 -3.37 16.53 13.64
N ASN A 174 -4.29 17.51 13.67
CA ASN A 174 -4.13 18.75 12.92
C ASN A 174 -2.65 19.09 13.11
N HIS A 175 -1.87 19.21 12.04
CA HIS A 175 -0.43 19.43 12.18
C HIS A 175 -0.17 20.63 13.12
N ASN A 176 -1.14 21.55 13.22
CA ASN A 176 -1.15 22.67 14.14
C ASN A 176 -1.37 22.34 15.64
N ALA A 177 -1.68 21.10 16.01
CA ALA A 177 -2.01 20.64 17.37
C ALA A 177 -0.95 19.72 18.00
N LEU A 178 0.15 19.41 17.30
CA LEU A 178 1.28 18.67 17.88
C LEU A 178 2.09 19.59 18.81
N SER A 179 1.84 19.54 20.11
CA SER A 179 2.66 20.25 21.11
C SER A 179 4.02 19.57 21.28
N GLY A 180 5.12 20.32 21.17
CA GLY A 180 6.46 19.84 21.55
C GLY A 180 7.30 19.15 20.47
N LEU A 181 6.74 18.89 19.28
CA LEU A 181 7.51 18.55 18.07
C LEU A 181 7.87 19.79 17.23
N GLN A 182 7.43 20.96 17.68
CA GLN A 182 7.60 22.25 17.01
C GLN A 182 8.98 22.84 17.35
N GLY A 183 9.97 22.58 16.50
CA GLY A 183 11.34 23.09 16.65
C GLY A 183 11.48 24.58 16.31
N GLY A 184 10.78 25.47 17.02
CA GLY A 184 10.89 26.91 16.83
C GLY A 184 10.33 27.74 17.99
N ASP A 185 10.85 28.95 18.15
CA ASP A 185 10.34 29.96 19.10
C ASP A 185 8.91 30.39 18.70
N ALA A 186 8.10 30.84 19.66
CA ALA A 186 6.67 31.16 19.48
C ALA A 186 6.39 32.24 18.40
N ALA A 187 7.43 32.95 17.95
CA ALA A 187 7.38 33.95 16.88
C ALA A 187 7.51 33.37 15.46
N ASN A 188 7.84 32.08 15.30
CA ASN A 188 8.04 31.47 13.98
C ASN A 188 6.81 30.67 13.54
N ARG A 189 6.44 30.77 12.25
CA ARG A 189 5.37 29.97 11.65
C ARG A 189 5.99 28.92 10.74
N TYR A 190 5.81 27.65 11.11
CA TYR A 190 6.11 26.43 10.32
C TYR A 190 7.09 26.61 9.15
N HIS A 191 8.36 26.25 9.38
CA HIS A 191 9.44 26.25 8.38
C HIS A 191 9.85 27.61 7.81
N LEU A 192 9.22 28.71 8.23
CA LEU A 192 9.62 30.08 7.90
C LEU A 192 9.90 30.85 9.19
N LEU A 193 11.07 31.48 9.26
CA LEU A 193 11.31 32.60 10.17
C LEU A 193 10.26 33.68 9.89
N ASN A 194 9.88 34.45 10.91
CA ASN A 194 8.92 35.54 10.73
C ASN A 194 9.35 36.52 9.61
N THR A 195 10.66 36.66 9.39
CA THR A 195 11.24 37.41 8.27
C THR A 195 10.94 36.77 6.91
N GLU A 196 11.08 35.45 6.78
CA GLU A 196 10.82 34.72 5.54
C GLU A 196 9.32 34.70 5.22
N TYR A 197 8.47 34.58 6.24
CA TYR A 197 7.03 34.74 6.08
C TYR A 197 6.68 36.16 5.59
N ASN A 198 7.25 37.20 6.20
CA ASN A 198 7.00 38.58 5.77
C ASN A 198 7.51 38.85 4.35
N GLU A 199 8.65 38.27 3.94
CA GLU A 199 9.13 38.34 2.56
C GLU A 199 8.18 37.64 1.58
N LEU A 200 7.71 36.43 1.89
CA LEU A 200 6.77 35.69 1.05
C LEU A 200 5.43 36.42 0.93
N THR A 201 4.93 36.98 2.03
CA THR A 201 3.66 37.71 2.06
C THR A 201 3.78 39.04 1.31
N ALA A 202 4.91 39.74 1.44
CA ALA A 202 5.18 40.95 0.65
C ALA A 202 5.31 40.67 -0.84
N TRP A 203 5.80 39.48 -1.24
CA TRP A 203 5.78 39.02 -2.62
C TRP A 203 4.36 38.69 -3.12
N LEU A 204 3.54 38.09 -2.26
CA LEU A 204 2.16 37.69 -2.57
C LEU A 204 1.17 38.86 -2.56
N ASP A 205 1.48 39.99 -1.91
CA ASP A 205 0.62 41.19 -1.90
C ASP A 205 0.33 41.73 -3.31
N ASN A 206 1.18 41.40 -4.30
CA ASN A 206 0.97 41.76 -5.71
C ASN A 206 0.39 40.62 -6.59
N VAL A 207 0.07 39.46 -5.99
CA VAL A 207 -0.46 38.30 -6.69
C VAL A 207 -1.74 37.82 -6.02
N VAL A 208 -2.86 38.37 -6.47
CA VAL A 208 -4.18 37.86 -6.07
C VAL A 208 -4.46 36.58 -6.85
N LEU A 209 -4.33 35.43 -6.21
CA LEU A 209 -4.78 34.14 -6.74
C LEU A 209 -6.29 34.02 -6.55
N LEU A 210 -7.05 34.30 -7.61
CA LEU A 210 -8.49 34.05 -7.61
C LEU A 210 -8.77 32.56 -7.82
N THR A 211 -9.85 32.07 -7.21
CA THR A 211 -10.32 30.69 -7.35
C THR A 211 -10.57 30.38 -8.82
N GLY A 212 -9.76 29.47 -9.41
CA GLY A 212 -9.81 29.12 -10.84
C GLY A 212 -8.48 29.26 -11.58
N GLY A 213 -7.40 29.67 -10.92
CA GLY A 213 -6.05 29.70 -11.52
C GLY A 213 -5.76 30.91 -12.41
N ASN A 214 -6.57 31.97 -12.32
CA ASN A 214 -6.35 33.19 -13.07
C ASN A 214 -5.53 34.19 -12.25
N LEU A 215 -4.46 34.72 -12.84
CA LEU A 215 -3.53 35.66 -12.20
C LEU A 215 -3.86 37.09 -12.65
N THR A 216 -4.19 37.98 -11.72
CA THR A 216 -4.25 39.42 -11.99
C THR A 216 -3.06 40.10 -11.31
N THR A 217 -2.15 40.68 -12.10
CA THR A 217 -1.02 41.45 -11.59
C THR A 217 -1.41 42.91 -11.46
N ASP A 218 -1.26 43.47 -10.27
CA ASP A 218 -1.69 44.83 -9.96
C ASP A 218 -0.67 45.86 -10.50
N GLY A 219 -1.02 46.57 -11.58
CA GLY A 219 -0.49 47.90 -11.95
C GLY A 219 0.97 48.08 -12.38
N TRP A 220 1.95 47.31 -11.89
CA TRP A 220 3.37 47.54 -12.18
C TRP A 220 3.76 47.23 -13.64
N PHE A 221 3.01 46.34 -14.30
CA PHE A 221 3.17 46.08 -15.74
C PHE A 221 2.76 47.27 -16.63
N ASN A 222 1.97 48.22 -16.14
CA ASN A 222 1.62 49.45 -16.87
C ASN A 222 2.71 50.53 -16.79
N GLY A 223 3.65 50.43 -15.84
CA GLY A 223 4.68 51.44 -15.62
C GLY A 223 5.94 51.28 -16.48
N LEU A 224 6.17 50.09 -17.06
CA LEU A 224 7.39 49.80 -17.81
C LEU A 224 7.37 50.32 -19.25
N PHE A 225 6.21 50.73 -19.75
CA PHE A 225 6.09 51.28 -21.10
C PHE A 225 5.20 52.53 -21.12
N ASN A 226 5.81 53.68 -21.38
CA ASN A 226 5.09 54.93 -21.62
C ASN A 226 4.59 54.94 -23.08
N TRP A 227 3.43 54.34 -23.35
CA TRP A 227 2.81 54.37 -24.68
C TRP A 227 1.97 55.63 -24.84
N SER A 228 2.42 56.61 -25.62
CA SER A 228 1.53 57.65 -26.15
C SER A 228 0.86 57.11 -27.42
N THR A 229 -0.38 56.65 -27.35
CA THR A 229 -1.13 56.25 -28.54
C THR A 229 -1.87 57.45 -29.11
N SER A 230 -1.49 57.93 -30.30
CA SER A 230 -2.24 58.97 -31.03
C SER A 230 -3.26 58.41 -32.04
N SER A 231 -3.49 57.10 -32.08
CA SER A 231 -4.59 56.52 -32.83
C SER A 231 -5.02 55.15 -32.29
N SER A 232 -6.28 54.81 -32.55
CA SER A 232 -7.07 53.67 -32.06
C SER A 232 -6.64 52.31 -32.60
N PHE A 233 -5.34 51.99 -32.56
CA PHE A 233 -4.78 50.72 -33.02
C PHE A 233 -4.68 49.65 -31.91
N LEU A 234 -4.95 50.03 -30.65
CA LEU A 234 -4.94 49.14 -29.49
C LEU A 234 -6.31 49.12 -28.82
N THR A 235 -6.93 47.95 -28.74
CA THR A 235 -8.13 47.72 -27.91
C THR A 235 -7.87 46.57 -26.94
N TRP A 236 -8.24 46.80 -25.68
CA TRP A 236 -8.14 45.81 -24.62
C TRP A 236 -9.52 45.18 -24.40
N THR A 237 -9.60 43.85 -24.47
CA THR A 237 -10.79 43.10 -24.05
C THR A 237 -10.38 42.14 -22.94
N GLY A 238 -10.44 42.62 -21.69
CA GLY A 238 -9.90 41.88 -20.54
C GLY A 238 -8.36 41.85 -20.52
N SER A 239 -7.77 40.69 -20.25
CA SER A 239 -6.32 40.50 -20.00
C SER A 239 -5.48 40.18 -21.25
N LEU A 240 -6.05 40.22 -22.45
CA LEU A 240 -5.38 39.83 -23.70
C LEU A 240 -5.19 41.05 -24.61
N LEU A 241 -3.95 41.28 -25.05
CA LEU A 241 -3.64 42.26 -26.08
C LEU A 241 -3.70 41.58 -27.46
N THR A 242 -4.66 41.98 -28.27
CA THR A 242 -4.83 41.52 -29.66
C THR A 242 -4.42 42.60 -30.65
N PHE A 243 -3.70 42.21 -31.70
CA PHE A 243 -3.28 43.08 -32.80
C PHE A 243 -4.22 42.89 -33.99
N ASP A 244 -4.54 43.97 -34.69
CA ASP A 244 -5.16 43.89 -36.02
C ASP A 244 -4.08 43.50 -37.04
N SER A 245 -4.28 42.38 -37.74
CA SER A 245 -3.25 41.70 -38.54
C SER A 245 -2.93 42.39 -39.87
N ASP A 246 -3.70 43.41 -40.27
CA ASP A 246 -3.66 43.92 -41.63
C ASP A 246 -2.67 45.07 -41.85
N LEU A 247 -1.95 45.52 -40.81
CA LEU A 247 -1.01 46.63 -40.90
C LEU A 247 0.20 46.49 -39.96
N LEU A 248 0.99 45.41 -40.12
CA LEU A 248 2.23 45.27 -39.36
C LEU A 248 3.40 45.95 -40.10
N ASN A 249 3.63 47.23 -39.81
CA ASN A 249 4.94 47.87 -39.98
C ASN A 249 5.26 48.63 -38.68
N ALA A 250 5.52 47.88 -37.62
CA ALA A 250 5.98 48.44 -36.36
C ALA A 250 7.48 48.16 -36.20
N THR A 251 8.29 49.21 -36.30
CA THR A 251 9.70 49.17 -35.89
C THR A 251 9.74 49.40 -34.37
N ILE A 252 10.03 48.36 -33.61
CA ILE A 252 10.20 48.46 -32.15
C ILE A 252 11.62 48.97 -31.88
N TYR A 253 11.73 50.21 -31.40
CA TYR A 253 12.97 50.70 -30.82
C TYR A 253 12.97 50.39 -29.32
N LEU A 254 13.73 49.36 -28.93
CA LEU A 254 14.09 49.14 -27.54
C LEU A 254 15.19 50.15 -27.20
N LEU A 255 14.79 51.30 -26.65
CA LEU A 255 15.72 52.23 -26.01
C LEU A 255 16.02 51.67 -24.62
N GLU A 256 17.03 50.81 -24.54
CA GLU A 256 18.14 50.90 -23.57
C GLU A 256 19.11 49.70 -23.74
N ASP A 257 20.39 50.04 -23.83
CA ASP A 257 21.62 49.22 -23.81
C ASP A 257 21.87 48.14 -24.90
N ASN A 258 22.45 48.63 -26.01
CA ASN A 258 23.56 48.06 -26.78
C ASN A 258 23.53 46.57 -27.17
N SER A 259 22.36 46.05 -27.58
CA SER A 259 22.25 44.71 -28.14
C SER A 259 21.44 44.72 -29.45
N THR A 260 22.12 44.74 -30.60
CA THR A 260 21.47 44.61 -31.91
C THR A 260 21.17 43.13 -32.18
N TYR A 261 19.90 42.72 -32.09
CA TYR A 261 19.48 41.40 -32.53
C TYR A 261 18.95 41.49 -33.98
N ASN A 262 19.64 40.84 -34.91
CA ASN A 262 19.11 40.62 -36.26
C ASN A 262 18.12 39.45 -36.22
N ALA A 263 16.82 39.74 -36.17
CA ALA A 263 15.80 38.75 -36.47
C ALA A 263 15.60 38.71 -38.00
N THR A 264 16.04 37.62 -38.65
CA THR A 264 15.68 37.32 -40.04
C THR A 264 14.56 36.28 -39.99
N TYR A 265 13.37 36.61 -40.47
CA TYR A 265 12.33 35.61 -40.71
C TYR A 265 12.08 35.45 -42.20
N LEU A 266 12.21 34.20 -42.68
CA LEU A 266 11.74 33.79 -44.00
C LEU A 266 10.21 33.82 -44.00
N MET A 267 9.62 34.62 -44.88
CA MET A 267 8.23 34.43 -45.27
C MET A 267 8.16 33.21 -46.17
N ASN A 268 7.55 32.11 -45.70
CA ASN A 268 7.06 31.05 -46.57
C ASN A 268 5.69 31.47 -47.08
N GLU A 269 5.65 32.20 -48.19
CA GLU A 269 4.40 32.43 -48.92
C GLU A 269 3.95 31.09 -49.51
N THR A 270 2.92 30.48 -48.91
CA THR A 270 2.13 29.44 -49.59
C THR A 270 0.97 30.13 -50.29
N GLY A 271 1.16 30.35 -51.59
CA GLY A 271 0.10 30.30 -52.60
C GLY A 271 0.24 28.98 -53.38
#